data_AF-X0XU32-F1
#
_entry.id   AF-X0XU32-F1
#
_cell.length_a   1.000
_cell.length_b   1.000
_cell.length_c   1.000
_cell.angle_alpha   90.00
_cell.angle_beta   90.00
_cell.angle_gamma   90.00
#
_symmetry.space_group_name_H-M   'P 1'
#
loop_
_entity.id
_entity.type
_entity.pdbx_description
1 polymer ?
#
loop_
_entity_poly.entity_id
_entity_poly.type
_entity_poly.pdbx_seq_one_letter_code
_entity_poly.pdbx_strand_id
1 'polypeptide(L)' 'IICIGISKEGIDFDSLDQEPVNVIVLLLSSQKEAGLHLKMLAFLARMLHDKYLIQRLKNAKDEEEVLALLNKQQQAIRQ' A
#
# COMPACT_ATOMS: atom_id res chain seq x y z
N ILE A 1 7.47 0.14 -11.61
CA ILE A 1 5.99 -0.03 -11.68
C ILE A 1 5.50 -0.37 -10.28
N ILE A 2 4.42 0.28 -9.85
CA ILE A 2 3.74 -0.02 -8.59
C ILE A 2 2.31 -0.38 -8.93
N CYS A 3 1.83 -1.48 -8.37
CA CYS A 3 0.43 -1.87 -8.46
C CYS A 3 -0.13 -2.02 -7.04
N ILE A 4 -1.37 -1.59 -6.84
CA ILE A 4 -2.10 -1.80 -5.59
C ILE A 4 -3.34 -2.65 -5.87
N GLY A 5 -3.52 -3.69 -5.06
CA GLY A 5 -4.71 -4.51 -5.03
C GLY A 5 -5.42 -4.32 -3.70
N ILE A 6 -6.74 -4.14 -3.75
CA ILE A 6 -7.58 -3.99 -2.56
C ILE A 6 -8.69 -5.04 -2.62
N SER A 7 -8.73 -5.93 -1.62
CA SER A 7 -9.80 -6.89 -1.41
C SER A 7 -10.66 -6.45 -0.23
N LYS A 8 -11.97 -6.26 -0.46
CA LYS A 8 -12.92 -5.87 0.58
C LYS A 8 -13.16 -6.99 1.60
N GLU A 9 -13.27 -8.22 1.13
CA GLU A 9 -13.45 -9.39 1.99
C GLU A 9 -12.12 -9.86 2.62
N GLY A 10 -11.00 -9.36 2.10
CA GLY A 10 -9.67 -9.87 2.42
C GLY A 10 -9.32 -11.08 1.58
N ILE A 11 -8.06 -11.48 1.64
CA ILE A 11 -7.60 -12.76 1.06
C ILE A 11 -6.83 -13.53 2.13
N ASP A 12 -6.92 -14.86 2.05
CA ASP A 12 -6.02 -15.73 2.81
C ASP A 12 -4.63 -15.63 2.19
N PHE A 13 -3.65 -15.22 3.00
CA PHE A 13 -2.30 -14.92 2.54
C PHE A 13 -1.24 -15.34 3.57
N ASP A 14 -1.57 -16.24 4.50
CA ASP A 14 -0.68 -16.68 5.58
C ASP A 14 0.00 -15.51 6.30
N SER A 15 -0.79 -14.49 6.67
CA SER A 15 -0.31 -13.32 7.39
C SER A 15 0.23 -13.70 8.76
N LEU A 16 1.18 -12.92 9.28
CA LEU A 16 1.83 -13.21 10.57
C LEU A 16 0.86 -13.21 11.76
N ASP A 17 -0.23 -12.43 11.67
CA ASP A 17 -1.30 -12.35 12.66
C ASP A 17 -2.49 -13.26 12.34
N GLN A 18 -2.42 -14.05 11.26
CA GLN A 18 -3.48 -14.91 10.75
C GLN A 18 -4.77 -14.17 10.33
N GLU A 19 -4.73 -12.84 10.21
CA GLU A 19 -5.86 -12.03 9.75
C GLU A 19 -5.89 -11.93 8.21
N PRO A 20 -7.07 -11.88 7.56
CA PRO A 20 -7.17 -11.70 6.12
C PRO A 20 -6.49 -10.41 5.62
N VAL A 21 -5.77 -10.50 4.50
CA VAL A 21 -5.07 -9.35 3.92
C VAL A 21 -6.01 -8.57 3.00
N ASN A 22 -6.30 -7.32 3.34
CA ASN A 22 -7.15 -6.44 2.52
C ASN A 22 -6.37 -5.63 1.46
N VAL A 23 -5.09 -5.35 1.67
CA VAL A 23 -4.30 -4.47 0.80
C VAL A 23 -2.98 -5.15 0.44
N ILE A 24 -2.69 -5.21 -0.85
CA ILE A 24 -1.43 -5.75 -1.39
C ILE A 24 -0.81 -4.68 -2.28
N VAL A 25 0.50 -4.50 -2.15
CA VAL A 25 1.28 -3.62 -3.04
C VAL A 25 2.39 -4.42 -3.70
N LEU A 26 2.44 -4.37 -5.03
CA LEU A 26 3.50 -4.93 -5.84
C LEU A 26 4.43 -3.81 -6.30
N LEU A 27 5.72 -3.95 -6.01
CA LEU A 27 6.77 -3.10 -6.56
C LEU A 27 7.59 -3.92 -7.55
N LEU A 28 7.53 -3.55 -8.83
CA LEU A 28 8.29 -4.18 -9.91
C LEU A 28 9.26 -3.19 -10.52
N SER A 29 10.52 -3.58 -10.65
CA SER A 29 11.56 -2.69 -11.15
C SER A 29 12.76 -3.42 -11.74
N SER A 30 13.59 -2.68 -12.49
CA SER A 30 14.81 -3.25 -13.10
C SER A 30 15.95 -3.35 -12.07
N GLN A 31 16.82 -4.35 -12.21
CA GLN A 31 17.90 -4.62 -11.24
C GLN A 31 18.91 -3.47 -11.08
N LYS A 32 19.03 -2.57 -12.06
CA LYS A 32 20.02 -1.48 -12.07
C LYS A 32 19.77 -0.38 -11.03
N GLU A 33 18.65 -0.41 -10.34
CA GLU A 33 18.18 0.67 -9.45
C GLU A 33 17.93 0.22 -8.00
N ALA A 34 18.67 -0.79 -7.51
CA ALA A 34 18.44 -1.42 -6.20
C ALA A 34 18.27 -0.43 -5.02
N GLY A 35 19.07 0.64 -4.96
CA GLY A 35 18.98 1.64 -3.90
C GLY A 35 17.70 2.47 -3.93
N LEU A 36 17.13 2.73 -5.11
CA LEU A 36 15.85 3.40 -5.25
C LEU A 36 14.70 2.49 -4.79
N HIS A 37 14.78 1.20 -5.12
CA HIS A 37 13.75 0.21 -4.74
C HIS A 37 13.62 0.04 -3.24
N LEU A 38 14.75 0.00 -2.54
CA LEU A 38 14.74 -0.13 -1.08
C LEU A 38 14.13 1.10 -0.41
N LYS A 39 14.42 2.31 -0.93
CA LYS A 39 13.78 3.55 -0.45
C LYS A 39 12.27 3.55 -0.71
N MET A 40 11.85 3.09 -1.90
CA MET A 40 10.43 2.94 -2.24
C MET A 40 9.73 1.94 -1.32
N LEU A 41 10.34 0.77 -1.09
CA LEU A 41 9.80 -0.25 -0.20
C LEU A 41 9.64 0.26 1.23
N ALA A 42 10.66 0.94 1.77
CA ALA A 42 10.61 1.53 3.11
C ALA A 42 9.51 2.61 3.23
N PHE A 43 9.35 3.43 2.19
CA PHE A 43 8.27 4.43 2.13
C PHE A 43 6.88 3.77 2.11
N LEU A 44 6.68 2.77 1.27
CA LEU A 44 5.42 2.02 1.18
C LEU A 44 5.10 1.32 2.49
N ALA A 45 6.09 0.66 3.12
CA ALA A 45 5.91 0.00 4.42
C ALA A 45 5.46 0.99 5.50
N ARG A 46 6.05 2.19 5.54
CA ARG A 46 5.64 3.24 6.49
C ARG A 46 4.23 3.75 6.21
N MET A 47 3.89 3.94 4.94
CA MET A 47 2.57 4.41 4.53
C MET A 47 1.47 3.40 4.87
N LEU A 48 1.72 2.11 4.63
CA LEU A 48 0.75 1.03 4.85
C LEU A 48 0.62 0.61 6.32
N HIS A 49 1.56 0.99 7.19
CA HIS A 49 1.46 0.77 8.64
C HIS A 49 0.30 1.59 9.26
N ASP A 50 -0.18 2.64 8.59
CA ASP A 50 -1.31 3.43 9.06
C ASP A 50 -2.62 2.65 8.93
N LYS A 51 -3.13 2.14 10.06
CA LYS A 51 -4.40 1.39 10.12
C LYS A 51 -5.60 2.22 9.64
N TYR A 52 -5.58 3.54 9.82
CA TYR A 52 -6.64 4.42 9.35
C TYR A 52 -6.62 4.54 7.82
N LEU A 53 -5.44 4.65 7.20
CA LEU A 53 -5.30 4.59 5.75
C LEU A 53 -5.83 3.25 5.20
N ILE A 54 -5.43 2.11 5.79
CA ILE A 54 -5.87 0.78 5.34
C ILE A 54 -7.41 0.65 5.41
N GLN A 55 -8.03 1.12 6.49
CA GLN A 55 -9.49 1.12 6.60
C GLN A 55 -10.15 2.00 5.54
N ARG A 56 -9.58 3.17 5.21
CA ARG A 56 -10.12 4.02 4.15
C ARG A 56 -9.94 3.40 2.77
N LEU A 57 -8.78 2.79 2.49
CA LEU A 57 -8.54 2.07 1.24
C LEU A 57 -9.53 0.93 1.05
N LYS A 58 -9.81 0.13 2.09
CA LYS A 58 -10.82 -0.94 2.07
C LYS A 58 -12.21 -0.44 1.69
N ASN A 59 -12.57 0.76 2.15
CA ASN A 59 -13.89 1.35 1.93
C ASN A 59 -13.98 2.25 0.69
N ALA A 60 -12.88 2.42 -0.04
CA ALA A 60 -12.86 3.24 -1.24
C ALA A 60 -13.83 2.68 -2.30
N LYS A 61 -14.51 3.59 -2.99
CA LYS A 61 -15.54 3.25 -3.98
C LYS A 61 -14.96 2.99 -5.36
N ASP A 62 -13.90 3.71 -5.70
CA ASP A 62 -13.28 3.72 -7.02
C ASP A 62 -11.77 4.01 -6.92
N GLU A 63 -11.11 3.93 -8.08
CA GLU A 63 -9.68 4.19 -8.22
C GLU A 63 -9.29 5.64 -7.90
N GLU A 64 -10.17 6.61 -8.17
CA GLU A 64 -9.90 8.02 -7.89
C GLU A 64 -9.79 8.27 -6.39
N GLU A 65 -10.70 7.69 -5.60
CA GLU A 65 -10.66 7.77 -4.15
C GLU A 65 -9.39 7.12 -3.59
N VAL A 66 -9.00 5.95 -4.11
CA VAL A 66 -7.75 5.28 -3.73
C VAL A 66 -6.54 6.19 -3.98
N LEU A 67 -6.45 6.79 -5.18
CA LEU A 67 -5.35 7.68 -5.52
C LEU A 67 -5.33 8.93 -4.63
N ALA A 68 -6.49 9.51 -4.34
CA ALA A 68 -6.61 10.66 -3.45
C ALA A 68 -6.12 10.35 -2.02
N LEU A 69 -6.48 9.18 -1.49
CA LEU A 69 -6.03 8.71 -0.18
C LEU A 69 -4.51 8.54 -0.11
N LEU A 70 -3.92 7.87 -1.09
CA LEU A 70 -2.48 7.63 -1.16
C LEU A 70 -1.70 8.94 -1.30
N ASN A 71 -2.17 9.87 -2.15
CA ASN A 71 -1.55 11.18 -2.33
C ASN A 71 -1.59 12.00 -1.04
N LYS A 72 -2.72 12.02 -0.34
CA LYS A 72 -2.85 12.71 0.95
C LYS A 72 -1.89 12.13 1.99
N GLN A 73 -1.81 10.80 2.10
CA GLN A 73 -0.90 10.15 3.05
C GLN A 73 0.57 10.40 2.71
N GLN A 74 0.93 10.37 1.42
CA GLN A 74 2.28 10.67 0.98
C GLN A 74 2.71 12.10 1.37
N GLN A 75 1.82 13.09 1.26
CA GLN A 75 2.11 14.45 1.69
C GLN A 75 2.34 14.54 3.19
N ALA A 76 1.50 13.85 3.98
CA ALA A 76 1.64 13.83 5.45
C ALA A 76 2.96 13.18 5.92
N ILE A 77 3.46 12.14 5.24
CA ILE A 77 4.72 11.46 5.58
C ILE A 77 5.97 12.27 5.18
N ARG A 78 5.85 13.16 4.19
CA ARG A 78 6.97 13.97 3.67
C ARG A 78 7.15 15.31 4.42
N GLN A 79 6.18 15.69 5.25
CA GLN A 79 6.29 16.82 6.19
C GLN A 79 6.92 16.37 7.49
#